data_AF-A0A2E3L166-F1
#
_entry.id   AF-A0A2E3L166-F1
#
_cell.length_a   1.000
_cell.length_b   1.000
_cell.length_c   1.000
_cell.angle_alpha   90.00
_cell.angle_beta   90.00
_cell.angle_gamma   90.00
#
_symmetry.space_group_name_H-M   'P 1'
#
loop_
_entity.id
_entity.type
_entity.pdbx_description
1 polymer ?
#
loop_
_entity_poly.entity_id
_entity_poly.type
_entity_poly.pdbx_seq_one_letter_code
_entity_poly.pdbx_strand_id
1 'polypeptide(L)'
;RALSDPEGHIYLNVQREADLNRYKFGTKATEFLICRSCGVYVSAYMPDGDLAFANVLASVLDNHDQFGPGEPTDYGNEDEAGKRARRRQKWTPATLTVTN
;
A
#
# COMPACT_ATOMS: atom_id res chain seq x y z
N ARG A 1 -10.52 5.03 -0.49
CA ARG A 1 -9.67 6.13 -1.03
C ARG A 1 -8.23 5.77 -0.71
N ALA A 2 -7.42 5.48 -1.72
CA ALA A 2 -6.00 5.20 -1.52
C ALA A 2 -5.23 6.52 -1.66
N LEU A 3 -4.33 6.76 -0.72
CA LEU A 3 -3.48 7.94 -0.66
C LEU A 3 -2.05 7.53 -0.99
N SER A 4 -1.35 8.39 -1.71
CA SER A 4 0.07 8.28 -1.98
C SER A 4 0.65 9.67 -2.22
N ASP A 5 1.86 9.84 -1.73
CA ASP A 5 2.73 11.00 -1.87
C ASP A 5 4.15 10.50 -2.19
N PRO A 6 4.66 10.68 -3.42
CA PRO A 6 6.00 10.24 -3.81
C PRO A 6 7.15 10.94 -3.05
N GLU A 7 6.89 12.10 -2.45
CA GLU A 7 7.88 12.88 -1.70
C GLU A 7 7.86 12.56 -0.19
N GLY A 8 6.83 11.84 0.28
CA GLY A 8 6.68 11.40 1.66
C GLY A 8 7.29 10.02 1.96
N HIS A 9 6.99 9.49 3.15
CA HIS A 9 7.34 8.12 3.52
C HIS A 9 6.25 7.47 4.39
N ILE A 10 5.86 6.23 4.07
CA ILE A 10 4.92 5.44 4.86
C ILE A 10 5.69 4.45 5.75
N TYR A 11 5.43 4.51 7.06
CA TYR A 11 5.92 3.52 8.01
C TYR A 11 4.77 2.59 8.42
N LEU A 12 4.84 1.33 7.99
CA LEU A 12 3.87 0.28 8.34
C LEU A 12 4.45 -0.55 9.49
N ASN A 13 3.93 -0.33 10.70
CA ASN A 13 4.41 -1.00 11.90
C ASN A 13 3.39 -2.02 12.40
N VAL A 14 3.64 -3.30 12.12
CA VAL A 14 2.80 -4.41 12.54
C VAL A 14 3.32 -4.92 13.89
N GLN A 15 2.52 -4.74 14.95
CA GLN A 15 2.93 -5.08 16.32
C GLN A 15 2.97 -6.59 16.58
N ARG A 16 2.10 -7.36 15.90
CA ARG A 16 2.03 -8.82 16.02
C ARG A 16 1.87 -9.42 14.64
N GLU A 17 2.81 -10.27 14.22
CA GLU A 17 2.74 -10.95 12.93
C GLU A 17 1.42 -11.72 12.75
N ALA A 18 0.91 -12.32 13.83
CA ALA A 18 -0.36 -13.05 13.82
C ALA A 18 -1.58 -12.20 13.41
N ASP A 19 -1.50 -10.86 13.53
CA ASP A 19 -2.58 -9.95 13.12
C ASP A 19 -2.46 -9.52 11.65
N LEU A 20 -1.41 -9.92 10.93
CA LEU A 20 -1.16 -9.50 9.56
C LEU A 20 -1.54 -10.60 8.57
N ASN A 21 -2.51 -10.30 7.71
CA ASN A 21 -2.73 -11.06 6.49
C ASN A 21 -2.03 -10.36 5.30
N ARG A 22 -1.08 -11.07 4.66
CA ARG A 22 -0.40 -10.62 3.43
C ARG A 22 -0.99 -11.34 2.23
N TYR A 23 -1.88 -10.69 1.51
CA TYR A 23 -2.53 -11.28 0.34
C TYR A 23 -1.84 -10.85 -0.96
N LYS A 24 -1.64 -11.78 -1.90
CA LYS A 24 -1.08 -11.52 -3.24
C LYS A 24 -2.01 -12.11 -4.30
N PHE A 25 -2.18 -11.41 -5.41
CA PHE A 25 -2.89 -11.92 -6.59
C PHE A 25 -2.27 -11.40 -7.89
N GLY A 26 -2.73 -11.91 -9.04
CA GLY A 26 -2.24 -11.51 -10.35
C GLY A 26 -0.73 -11.74 -10.47
N THR A 27 0.02 -10.68 -10.79
CA THR A 27 1.48 -10.72 -10.95
C THR A 27 2.26 -10.97 -9.67
N LYS A 28 1.58 -10.99 -8.50
CA LYS A 28 2.19 -11.15 -7.16
C LYS A 28 3.23 -10.09 -6.80
N ALA A 29 3.33 -9.02 -7.58
CA ALA A 29 4.20 -7.87 -7.34
C ALA A 29 3.81 -7.08 -6.08
N THR A 30 2.56 -7.21 -5.63
CA THR A 30 1.99 -6.39 -4.57
C THR A 30 1.34 -7.25 -3.51
N GLU A 31 1.59 -6.85 -2.28
CA GLU A 31 1.03 -7.38 -1.06
C GLU A 31 -0.06 -6.46 -0.57
N PHE A 32 -1.25 -7.00 -0.42
CA PHE A 32 -2.37 -6.31 0.21
C PHE A 32 -2.31 -6.65 1.69
N LEU A 33 -1.97 -5.66 2.50
CA LEU A 33 -1.83 -5.78 3.94
C LEU A 33 -3.20 -5.58 4.57
N ILE A 34 -3.70 -6.63 5.21
CA ILE A 34 -5.05 -6.68 5.78
C ILE A 34 -4.91 -7.04 7.26
N CYS A 35 -5.59 -6.30 8.13
CA CYS A 35 -5.69 -6.68 9.54
C CYS A 35 -6.52 -7.97 9.66
N ARG A 36 -5.93 -9.01 10.22
CA ARG A 36 -6.58 -10.31 10.43
C ARG A 36 -7.73 -10.23 11.43
N SER A 37 -7.62 -9.35 12.43
CA SER A 37 -8.61 -9.26 13.51
C SER A 37 -9.91 -8.57 13.08
N CYS A 38 -9.83 -7.52 12.25
CA CYS A 38 -11.01 -6.74 11.85
C CYS A 38 -11.30 -6.76 10.33
N GLY A 39 -10.42 -7.33 9.51
CA GLY A 39 -10.59 -7.42 8.05
C GLY A 39 -10.29 -6.14 7.28
N VAL A 40 -9.83 -5.07 7.95
CA VAL A 40 -9.51 -3.79 7.29
C VAL A 40 -8.31 -3.96 6.35
N TYR A 41 -8.49 -3.59 5.09
CA TYR A 41 -7.41 -3.41 4.12
C TYR A 41 -6.67 -2.10 4.42
N VAL A 42 -5.41 -2.19 4.83
CA VAL A 42 -4.63 -1.03 5.30
C VAL A 42 -3.87 -0.38 4.15
N SER A 43 -3.15 -1.19 3.39
CA SER A 43 -2.16 -0.71 2.42
C SER A 43 -1.89 -1.76 1.35
N ALA A 44 -1.70 -1.32 0.11
CA ALA A 44 -0.99 -2.11 -0.87
C ALA A 44 0.51 -1.76 -0.80
N TYR A 45 1.32 -2.78 -0.58
CA TYR A 45 2.76 -2.72 -0.40
C TYR A 45 3.46 -3.46 -1.53
N MET A 46 4.36 -2.79 -2.23
CA MET A 46 5.13 -3.34 -3.35
C MET A 46 6.62 -3.36 -2.97
N PRO A 47 7.15 -4.51 -2.53
CA PRO A 47 8.60 -4.70 -2.43
C PRO A 47 9.25 -4.57 -3.81
N ASP A 48 10.40 -3.91 -3.87
CA ASP A 48 11.10 -3.62 -5.11
C ASP A 48 12.62 -3.47 -4.88
N GLY A 49 13.30 -4.61 -4.79
CA GLY A 49 14.71 -4.66 -4.38
C GLY A 49 14.87 -4.27 -2.91
N ASP A 50 15.79 -3.35 -2.63
CA ASP A 50 16.04 -2.81 -1.28
C ASP A 50 15.04 -1.72 -0.88
N LEU A 51 14.19 -1.29 -1.81
CA LEU A 51 13.14 -0.30 -1.59
C LEU A 51 11.76 -0.97 -1.56
N ALA A 52 10.78 -0.21 -1.08
CA ALA A 52 9.39 -0.55 -1.25
C ALA A 52 8.56 0.69 -1.45
N PHE A 53 7.43 0.53 -2.11
CA PHE A 53 6.46 1.59 -2.35
C PHE A 53 5.08 1.13 -1.91
N ALA A 54 4.31 2.04 -1.32
CA ALA A 54 2.98 1.74 -0.84
C ALA A 54 1.99 2.88 -1.08
N ASN A 55 0.72 2.52 -1.01
CA ASN A 55 -0.34 3.46 -0.69
C ASN A 55 -0.87 3.17 0.71
N VAL A 56 -1.74 4.02 1.22
CA VAL A 56 -2.50 3.77 2.45
C VAL A 56 -3.96 4.14 2.24
N LEU A 57 -4.90 3.43 2.86
CA LEU A 57 -6.28 3.89 2.84
C LEU A 57 -6.46 5.11 3.74
N ALA A 58 -7.10 6.16 3.23
CA ALA A 58 -7.40 7.36 4.03
C ALA A 58 -8.15 7.02 5.32
N SER A 59 -9.06 6.03 5.27
CA SER A 59 -9.89 5.62 6.40
C SER A 59 -9.14 4.94 7.55
N VAL A 60 -7.86 4.62 7.38
CA VAL A 60 -7.04 4.07 8.47
C VAL A 60 -6.18 5.14 9.17
N LEU A 61 -6.27 6.38 8.72
CA LEU A 61 -5.56 7.52 9.32
C LEU A 61 -6.50 8.28 10.27
N ASP A 62 -5.95 8.83 11.34
CA ASP A 62 -6.75 9.58 12.33
C ASP A 62 -7.42 10.81 11.69
N ASN A 63 -6.68 11.53 10.86
CA ASN A 63 -7.12 12.72 10.12
C ASN A 63 -7.76 12.40 8.75
N HIS A 64 -8.47 11.26 8.65
CA HIS A 64 -9.10 10.79 7.40
C HIS A 64 -10.09 11.78 6.76
N ASP A 65 -10.59 12.74 7.53
CA ASP A 65 -11.53 13.80 7.14
C ASP A 65 -10.86 14.93 6.35
N GLN A 66 -9.54 15.11 6.49
CA GLN A 66 -8.77 16.11 5.74
C GLN A 66 -8.57 15.74 4.27
N PHE A 67 -8.79 14.47 3.91
CA PHE A 67 -8.61 13.99 2.55
C PHE A 67 -9.92 14.06 1.77
N GLY A 68 -9.88 14.75 0.62
CA GLY A 68 -11.01 14.89 -0.29
C GLY A 68 -11.53 13.58 -0.90
N PRO A 69 -12.51 13.65 -1.81
CA PRO A 69 -12.97 12.49 -2.56
C PRO A 69 -11.82 11.92 -3.41
N GLY A 70 -11.83 10.60 -3.60
CA GLY A 70 -10.88 9.96 -4.51
C GLY A 70 -11.34 10.06 -5.96
N GLU A 71 -10.40 10.15 -6.88
CA GLU A 71 -10.67 10.13 -8.30
C GLU A 71 -10.52 8.70 -8.87
N PRO A 72 -11.46 8.23 -9.70
CA PRO A 72 -11.28 6.98 -10.41
C PRO A 72 -10.06 7.05 -11.32
N THR A 73 -9.26 5.98 -11.35
CA THR A 73 -8.18 5.86 -12.34
C THR A 73 -8.29 4.55 -13.09
N ASP A 74 -8.16 4.63 -14.41
CA ASP A 74 -8.11 3.48 -15.31
C ASP A 74 -6.66 3.25 -15.76
N TYR A 75 -6.22 2.00 -15.67
CA TYR A 75 -4.87 1.56 -16.03
C TYR A 75 -4.90 0.34 -16.97
N GLY A 76 -6.03 0.08 -17.64
CA GLY A 76 -6.37 -1.22 -18.23
C GLY A 76 -5.32 -1.90 -19.12
N ASN A 77 -4.54 -1.14 -19.90
CA ASN A 77 -3.58 -1.71 -20.85
C ASN A 77 -2.14 -1.82 -20.31
N GLU A 78 -1.92 -1.61 -19.00
CA GLU A 78 -0.58 -1.71 -18.44
C GLU A 78 -0.11 -3.16 -18.30
N ASP A 79 1.16 -3.41 -18.63
CA ASP A 79 1.85 -4.64 -18.28
C ASP A 79 2.47 -4.56 -16.88
N GLU A 80 3.10 -5.64 -16.44
CA GLU A 80 3.69 -5.75 -15.10
C GLU A 80 4.84 -4.75 -14.89
N ALA A 81 5.67 -4.56 -15.92
CA ALA A 81 6.80 -3.64 -15.88
C ALA A 81 6.33 -2.17 -15.80
N GLY A 82 5.36 -1.78 -16.64
CA GLY A 82 4.73 -0.47 -16.64
C GLY A 82 4.04 -0.16 -15.31
N LYS A 83 3.37 -1.16 -14.73
CA LYS A 83 2.74 -1.05 -13.41
C LYS A 83 3.74 -0.76 -12.30
N ARG A 84 4.87 -1.47 -12.28
CA ARG A 84 5.95 -1.19 -11.32
C ARG A 84 6.54 0.19 -11.54
N ALA A 85 6.84 0.55 -12.79
CA ALA A 85 7.41 1.84 -13.14
C ALA A 85 6.51 3.00 -12.69
N ARG A 86 5.19 2.94 -12.94
CA ARG A 86 4.25 3.94 -12.42
C ARG A 86 4.30 4.00 -10.91
N ARG A 87 4.25 2.86 -10.22
CA ARG A 87 4.19 2.84 -8.75
C ARG A 87 5.46 3.38 -8.11
N ARG A 88 6.64 3.13 -8.67
CA ARG A 88 7.88 3.81 -8.24
C ARG A 88 7.77 5.33 -8.31
N GLN A 89 7.05 5.86 -9.30
CA GLN A 89 6.89 7.30 -9.52
C GLN A 89 5.71 7.91 -8.73
N LYS A 90 4.67 7.14 -8.44
CA LYS A 90 3.39 7.65 -7.93
C LYS A 90 3.07 7.21 -6.51
N TRP A 91 3.60 6.08 -6.06
CA TRP A 91 3.39 5.60 -4.69
C TRP A 91 4.44 6.15 -3.75
N THR A 92 4.10 6.21 -2.47
CA THR A 92 5.01 6.67 -1.43
C THR A 92 6.07 5.62 -1.17
N PRO A 93 7.36 5.97 -1.09
CA PRO A 93 8.37 5.15 -0.42
C PRO A 93 7.86 4.61 0.92
N ALA A 94 8.18 3.35 1.23
CA ALA A 94 7.61 2.68 2.40
C ALA A 94 8.59 1.76 3.10
N THR A 95 8.38 1.60 4.41
CA THR A 95 9.04 0.60 5.25
C THR A 95 7.97 -0.23 5.95
N LEU A 96 8.11 -1.55 5.91
CA LEU A 96 7.29 -2.49 6.67
C LEU A 96 8.14 -3.14 7.77
N THR A 97 7.77 -2.90 9.02
CA THR A 97 8.33 -3.57 10.19
C THR A 97 7.28 -4.47 10.81
N VAL A 98 7.65 -5.72 11.07
CA VAL A 98 6.78 -6.71 11.71
C VAL A 98 7.48 -7.22 12.97
N THR A 99 6.80 -7.10 14.10
CA THR A 99 7.24 -7.60 15.41
C THR A 99 6.48 -8.89 15.75
N ASN A 100 7.12 -9.75 16.54
CA ASN A 100 6.56 -10.99 17.08
C ASN A 100 5.91 -10.80 18.45
#